data_AF-A0A6P0MZL8-F1
#
_entry.id   AF-A0A6P0MZL8-F1
#
_cell.length_a   1.000
_cell.length_b   1.000
_cell.length_c   1.000
_cell.angle_alpha   90.00
_cell.angle_beta   90.00
_cell.angle_gamma   90.00
#
_symmetry.space_group_name_H-M   'P 1'
#
loop_
_entity.id
_entity.type
_entity.pdbx_description
1 polymer ?
#
loop_
_entity_poly.entity_id
_entity_poly.type
_entity_poly.pdbx_seq_one_letter_code
_entity_poly.pdbx_strand_id
1 'polypeptide(L)'
;MDTKNISLAEEYRQLIALTVLSELEANRMAEILEIANLDESLNCLIEEIEMSDYLKLEKWNQGLRNLLKVVLTEEPSPNTPWQE
;
A
#
# COMPACT_ATOMS: atom_id res chain seq x y z
N MET A 1 -5.26 -20.53 14.99
CA MET A 1 -5.49 -19.56 13.90
C MET A 1 -6.22 -20.31 12.80
N ASP A 2 -7.42 -19.88 12.42
CA ASP A 2 -8.26 -20.59 11.46
C ASP A 2 -7.59 -20.54 10.08
N THR A 3 -7.30 -21.71 9.50
CA THR A 3 -6.62 -21.80 8.20
C THR A 3 -7.46 -21.20 7.08
N LYS A 4 -8.78 -21.15 7.24
CA LYS A 4 -9.70 -20.51 6.31
C LYS A 4 -9.49 -18.99 6.28
N ASN A 5 -9.42 -18.34 7.45
CA ASN A 5 -9.28 -16.89 7.54
C ASN A 5 -7.93 -16.41 7.02
N ILE A 6 -6.87 -17.20 7.23
CA ILE A 6 -5.56 -16.94 6.62
C ILE A 6 -5.66 -16.97 5.09
N SER A 7 -6.37 -17.96 4.53
CA SER A 7 -6.55 -18.08 3.08
C SER A 7 -7.35 -16.90 2.51
N LEU A 8 -8.42 -16.48 3.17
CA LEU A 8 -9.26 -15.35 2.72
C LEU A 8 -8.51 -14.02 2.83
N ALA A 9 -7.73 -13.81 3.90
CA ALA A 9 -6.91 -12.62 4.06
C ALA A 9 -5.81 -12.53 2.98
N GLU A 10 -5.20 -13.66 2.61
CA GLU A 10 -4.20 -13.68 1.54
C GLU A 10 -4.83 -13.48 0.15
N GLU A 11 -6.03 -14.02 -0.08
CA GLU A 11 -6.80 -13.74 -1.29
C GLU A 11 -7.16 -12.24 -1.38
N TYR A 12 -7.61 -11.63 -0.28
CA TYR A 12 -7.83 -10.18 -0.20
C TYR A 12 -6.56 -9.39 -0.54
N ARG A 13 -5.41 -9.76 0.05
CA ARG A 13 -4.10 -9.14 -0.23
C ARG A 13 -3.78 -9.15 -1.72
N GLN A 14 -4.03 -10.27 -2.39
CA GLN A 14 -3.78 -10.39 -3.83
C GLN A 14 -4.71 -9.49 -4.64
N LEU A 15 -6.00 -9.44 -4.27
CA LEU A 15 -6.99 -8.63 -4.96
C LEU A 15 -6.69 -7.12 -4.81
N ILE A 16 -6.35 -6.62 -3.61
CA ILE A 16 -6.04 -5.20 -3.42
C ILE A 16 -4.73 -4.75 -4.09
N ALA A 17 -3.84 -5.69 -4.42
CA ALA A 17 -2.61 -5.40 -5.15
C ALA A 17 -2.84 -5.19 -6.65
N LEU A 18 -4.03 -5.54 -7.16
CA LEU A 18 -4.38 -5.35 -8.57
C LEU A 18 -4.70 -3.87 -8.84
N THR A 19 -4.11 -3.33 -9.90
CA THR A 19 -4.34 -1.94 -10.33
C THR A 19 -5.79 -1.70 -10.77
N VAL A 20 -6.43 -2.72 -11.34
CA VAL A 20 -7.82 -2.71 -11.80
C VAL A 20 -8.41 -4.08 -11.51
N LEU A 21 -9.61 -4.11 -10.94
CA LEU A 21 -10.38 -5.34 -10.71
C LEU A 21 -11.33 -5.58 -11.88
N SER A 22 -11.37 -6.82 -12.37
CA SER A 22 -12.49 -7.33 -13.16
C SER A 22 -13.75 -7.43 -12.28
N GLU A 23 -14.91 -7.59 -12.91
CA GLU A 23 -16.19 -7.77 -12.20
C GLU A 23 -16.14 -8.98 -11.25
N LEU A 24 -15.53 -10.09 -11.68
CA LEU A 24 -15.40 -11.29 -10.86
C LEU A 24 -14.51 -11.03 -9.64
N GLU A 25 -13.38 -10.34 -9.83
CA GLU A 25 -12.44 -10.02 -8.74
C GLU A 25 -13.05 -9.02 -7.75
N ALA A 26 -13.80 -8.03 -8.23
CA ALA A 26 -14.51 -7.06 -7.40
C ALA A 26 -15.61 -7.74 -6.57
N ASN A 27 -16.39 -8.63 -7.19
CA ASN A 27 -17.40 -9.42 -6.48
C ASN A 27 -16.74 -10.31 -5.42
N ARG A 28 -15.62 -10.95 -5.76
CA ARG A 28 -14.90 -11.80 -4.81
C ARG A 28 -14.34 -11.01 -3.63
N MET A 29 -13.81 -9.82 -3.87
CA MET A 29 -13.36 -8.91 -2.82
C MET A 29 -14.53 -8.52 -1.90
N ALA A 30 -15.69 -8.19 -2.48
CA ALA A 30 -16.90 -7.83 -1.72
C ALA A 30 -17.35 -9.00 -0.82
N GLU A 31 -17.39 -10.22 -1.35
CA GLU A 31 -17.72 -11.42 -0.56
C GLU A 31 -16.78 -11.59 0.65
N ILE A 32 -15.47 -11.40 0.46
CA ILE A 32 -14.49 -11.53 1.54
C ILE A 32 -14.75 -10.47 2.62
N LEU A 33 -15.04 -9.23 2.23
CA LEU A 33 -15.35 -8.14 3.16
C LEU A 33 -16.67 -8.36 3.91
N GLU A 34 -17.69 -8.92 3.25
CA GLU A 34 -18.94 -9.31 3.92
C GLU A 34 -18.73 -10.40 4.97
N ILE A 35 -17.88 -11.39 4.69
CA ILE A 35 -17.49 -12.42 5.66
C ILE A 35 -16.72 -11.77 6.83
N ALA A 36 -15.77 -10.88 6.54
CA ALA A 36 -14.97 -10.20 7.56
C ALA A 36 -15.82 -9.35 8.51
N ASN A 37 -16.86 -8.70 7.99
CA ASN A 37 -17.80 -7.94 8.81
C ASN A 37 -18.54 -8.79 9.87
N LEU A 38 -18.56 -10.12 9.71
CA LEU A 38 -19.15 -11.07 10.66
C LEU A 38 -18.10 -11.88 11.43
N ASP A 39 -16.85 -11.90 10.97
CA ASP A 39 -15.74 -12.65 11.56
C ASP A 39 -14.61 -11.70 11.97
N GLU A 40 -14.60 -11.37 13.27
CA GLU A 40 -13.61 -10.48 13.88
C GLU A 40 -12.16 -10.91 13.59
N SER A 41 -11.88 -12.22 13.57
CA SER A 41 -10.53 -12.71 13.31
C SER A 41 -10.09 -12.43 11.88
N LEU A 42 -11.02 -12.51 10.91
CA LEU A 42 -10.73 -12.14 9.54
C LEU A 42 -10.62 -10.62 9.39
N ASN A 43 -11.50 -9.86 10.07
CA ASN A 43 -11.46 -8.39 10.06
C ASN A 43 -10.10 -7.86 10.55
N CYS A 44 -9.59 -8.36 11.68
CA CYS A 44 -8.26 -7.99 12.18
C CYS A 44 -7.15 -8.25 11.15
N LEU A 45 -7.19 -9.38 10.45
CA LEU A 45 -6.18 -9.72 9.45
C LEU A 45 -6.23 -8.77 8.24
N ILE A 46 -7.43 -8.36 7.82
CA ILE A 46 -7.61 -7.38 6.75
C ILE A 46 -7.07 -6.01 7.17
N GLU A 47 -7.40 -5.54 8.37
CA GLU A 47 -6.89 -4.27 8.90
C GLU A 47 -5.35 -4.26 8.99
N GLU A 48 -4.73 -5.37 9.41
CA GLU A 48 -3.26 -5.51 9.43
C GLU A 48 -2.64 -5.40 8.03
N ILE A 49 -3.29 -5.95 7.01
CA ILE A 49 -2.87 -5.86 5.61
C ILE A 49 -2.92 -4.39 5.15
N GLU A 50 -4.05 -3.73 5.35
CA GLU A 50 -4.26 -2.34 4.92
C GLU A 50 -3.30 -1.37 5.63
N MET A 51 -3.07 -1.55 6.93
CA MET A 51 -2.12 -0.77 7.70
C MET A 51 -0.69 -0.95 7.17
N SER A 52 -0.31 -2.18 6.84
CA SER A 52 1.01 -2.49 6.29
C SER A 52 1.24 -1.81 4.94
N ASP A 53 0.23 -1.79 4.07
CA ASP A 53 0.33 -1.16 2.75
C ASP A 53 0.30 0.36 2.85
N TYR A 54 -0.51 0.93 3.75
CA TYR A 54 -0.45 2.36 4.08
C TYR A 54 0.94 2.79 4.55
N LEU A 55 1.56 2.03 5.45
CA LEU A 55 2.92 2.34 5.95
C LEU A 55 3.98 2.30 4.85
N LYS A 56 3.85 1.43 3.85
CA LYS A 56 4.74 1.41 2.67
C LYS A 56 4.57 2.69 1.86
N LEU A 57 3.33 3.10 1.61
CA LEU A 57 3.02 4.34 0.88
C LEU A 57 3.55 5.57 1.62
N GLU A 58 3.37 5.63 2.93
CA GLU A 58 3.86 6.77 3.73
C GLU A 58 5.39 6.87 3.71
N LYS A 59 6.09 5.74 3.81
CA LYS A 59 7.56 5.71 3.64
C LYS A 59 7.99 6.21 2.26
N TRP A 60 7.29 5.81 1.21
CA TRP A 60 7.58 6.27 -0.15
C TRP A 60 7.32 7.79 -0.29
N ASN A 61 6.20 8.29 0.23
CA ASN A 61 5.87 9.71 0.27
C ASN A 61 6.95 10.52 1.01
N GLN A 62 7.44 10.01 2.15
CA GLN A 62 8.51 10.66 2.90
C GLN A 62 9.82 10.69 2.09
N GLY A 63 10.13 9.63 1.34
CA GLY A 63 11.25 9.60 0.39
C GLY A 63 11.15 10.69 -0.67
N LEU A 64 9.98 10.87 -1.29
CA LEU A 64 9.74 11.94 -2.25
C LEU A 64 9.90 13.33 -1.65
N ARG A 65 9.37 13.55 -0.45
CA ARG A 65 9.51 14.84 0.27
C ARG A 65 10.97 15.17 0.54
N ASN A 66 11.79 14.17 0.86
CA ASN A 66 13.23 14.35 1.05
C ASN A 66 13.93 14.73 -0.25
N LEU A 67 13.60 14.05 -1.37
CA LEU A 67 14.16 14.38 -2.69
C LEU A 67 13.81 15.80 -3.14
N LEU A 68 12.55 16.21 -2.99
CA LEU A 68 12.10 17.56 -3.34
C LEU A 68 12.84 18.63 -2.53
N LYS A 69 13.12 18.38 -1.25
CA LYS A 69 13.91 19.30 -0.43
C LYS A 69 15.33 19.49 -0.98
N VAL A 70 16.00 18.41 -1.40
CA VAL A 70 17.36 18.49 -1.97
C VAL A 70 17.35 19.34 -3.25
N VAL A 71 16.40 19.10 -4.15
CA VAL A 71 16.27 19.85 -5.42
C VAL A 71 15.97 21.33 -5.19
N LEU A 72 15.20 21.67 -4.15
CA LEU A 72 14.90 23.07 -3.81
C LEU A 72 16.05 23.79 -3.09
N THR A 73 17.01 23.07 -2.51
CA THR A 73 18.17 23.65 -1.83
C THR A 73 19.40 23.81 -2.74
N GLU A 74 19.38 23.21 -3.92
CA GLU A 74 20.38 23.41 -4.97
C GLU A 74 19.87 24.41 -6.01
N GLU A 75 19.75 25.69 -5.64
CA GLU A 75 20.02 26.71 -6.66
C GLU A 75 21.47 26.50 -7.10
N PRO A 76 21.76 26.29 -8.40
CA PRO A 76 23.14 26.24 -8.85
C PRO A 76 23.74 27.59 -8.51
N SER A 77 24.63 27.62 -7.51
CA SER A 77 25.44 28.79 -7.24
C SER A 77 26.11 29.18 -8.55
N PRO A 78 26.03 30.46 -8.98
CA PRO A 78 26.71 30.92 -10.20
C PRO A 78 28.25 30.75 -10.12
N ASN A 79 28.77 30.28 -8.99
CA ASN A 79 30.19 30.00 -8.74
C ASN A 79 30.57 28.52 -8.79
N THR A 80 29.69 27.59 -9.21
CA THR A 80 30.13 26.21 -9.47
C THR A 80 31.08 26.24 -10.67
N PRO A 81 32.40 26.06 -10.50
CA PRO A 81 33.29 26.00 -11.64
C PRO A 81 32.97 24.67 -12.30
N TRP A 82 32.36 24.72 -13.49
CA TRP A 82 32.32 23.56 -14.37
C TRP A 82 33.78 23.17 -14.61
N GLN A 83 34.25 22.14 -13.91
CA GLN A 83 35.61 21.66 -14.08
C GLN A 83 35.75 21.15 -15.52
N GLU A 84 36.73 21.70 -16.24
CA GLU A 84 37.14 21.28 -17.59
C GLU A 84 37.53 19.81 -17.66
#